data_AF-A0AAW1IXL3-F1
#
_entry.id   AF-A0AAW1IXL3-F1
#
_cell.length_a   1.000
_cell.length_b   1.000
_cell.length_c   1.000
_cell.angle_alpha   90.00
_cell.angle_beta   90.00
_cell.angle_gamma   90.00
#
_symmetry.space_group_name_H-M   'P 1'
#
loop_
_entity.id
_entity.type
_entity.pdbx_description
1 polymer ?
#
loop_
_entity_poly.entity_id
_entity_poly.type
_entity_poly.pdbx_seq_one_letter_code
_entity_poly.pdbx_strand_id
1 'polypeptide(L)'
;MSETMDVDEDVEAADASAETDPISVPDENINPSQNSQIEVVEASNTDPVPDCKNEESAASPTKRKRTSEVLSDDGDSQSCPICFDAWTTNGDHRLCALKCGHLFGYNCVNRWLLLNLQDPRCPTCKDKAGVEDIRYIFARKVVAMDDLELTRMKRKLKNVNQEKNKLQTELATTTCQMHMLKQEVNECKRKLTMFNQGPSHCDKSAGEVSLYKEKTLDLGKDSNCRVLDSKNTLNIVAVSIKSTNNLCNGYGVKLINAANFKPTAFSID
;
A
#
# COMPACT_ATOMS: atom_id res chain seq x y z
N MET A 1 52.21 22.07 45.23
CA MET A 1 51.73 20.68 45.28
C MET A 1 50.29 20.76 44.81
N SER A 2 50.04 20.63 43.50
CA SER A 2 49.68 19.36 42.81
C SER A 2 48.33 18.85 43.35
N GLU A 3 47.27 18.62 42.58
CA GLU A 3 47.10 18.14 41.21
C GLU A 3 45.69 18.47 40.68
N THR A 4 45.56 18.38 39.36
CA THR A 4 44.40 18.46 38.45
C THR A 4 43.44 17.26 38.54
N MET A 5 42.18 17.41 38.10
CA MET A 5 41.39 16.42 37.32
C MET A 5 40.04 17.01 36.84
N ASP A 6 39.98 17.29 35.53
CA ASP A 6 38.98 16.87 34.48
C ASP A 6 37.68 16.16 34.95
N VAL A 7 36.49 16.17 34.32
CA VAL A 7 36.01 16.41 32.93
C VAL A 7 34.44 16.49 32.89
N ASP A 8 33.90 17.10 31.81
CA ASP A 8 32.64 16.89 31.04
C ASP A 8 31.25 16.98 31.72
N GLU A 9 30.32 17.88 31.36
CA GLU A 9 29.59 18.14 30.09
C GLU A 9 28.62 17.00 29.68
N ASP A 10 27.31 17.21 29.88
CA ASP A 10 26.28 16.73 28.95
C ASP A 10 24.89 17.36 29.20
N VAL A 11 24.11 17.38 28.12
CA VAL A 11 23.08 18.35 27.74
C VAL A 11 21.67 17.79 27.96
N GLU A 12 20.81 18.52 28.69
CA GLU A 12 19.37 18.21 28.81
C GLU A 12 18.57 18.84 27.65
N ALA A 13 18.05 18.01 26.76
CA ALA A 13 17.11 18.40 25.71
C ALA A 13 15.70 17.96 26.08
N ALA A 14 14.81 18.95 26.18
CA ALA A 14 13.37 18.79 26.33
C ALA A 14 12.73 18.31 25.02
N ASP A 15 11.70 17.46 25.11
CA ASP A 15 10.65 17.42 24.10
C ASP A 15 9.26 17.24 24.73
N ALA A 16 8.38 18.14 24.32
CA ALA A 16 6.99 18.25 24.70
C ALA A 16 6.17 17.88 23.48
N SER A 17 5.16 17.00 23.63
CA SER A 17 4.16 16.80 22.59
C SER A 17 2.80 16.59 23.20
N ALA A 18 1.93 17.53 22.86
CA ALA A 18 0.56 17.69 23.30
C ALA A 18 -0.41 16.71 22.60
N GLU A 19 -1.53 16.47 23.28
CA GLU A 19 -2.70 15.73 22.80
C GLU A 19 -3.43 16.43 21.65
N THR A 20 -3.98 15.64 20.71
CA THR A 20 -5.23 15.97 20.01
C THR A 20 -6.00 14.70 19.60
N ASP A 21 -7.16 14.48 20.22
CA ASP A 21 -8.34 13.78 19.66
C ASP A 21 -9.39 14.86 19.27
N PRO A 22 -10.51 14.60 18.58
CA PRO A 22 -10.85 13.56 17.60
C PRO A 22 -11.45 14.17 16.29
N ILE A 23 -11.60 13.39 15.21
CA ILE A 23 -12.48 13.78 14.08
C ILE A 23 -13.51 12.68 13.83
N SER A 24 -14.72 12.96 14.28
CA SER A 24 -15.99 12.34 13.90
C SER A 24 -16.36 12.70 12.46
N VAL A 25 -16.80 11.73 11.67
CA VAL A 25 -17.51 11.97 10.39
C VAL A 25 -18.91 11.35 10.43
N PRO A 26 -19.91 11.99 9.80
CA PRO A 26 -21.32 11.65 9.96
C PRO A 26 -21.77 10.51 9.04
N ASP A 27 -22.85 9.89 9.48
CA ASP A 27 -23.65 8.88 8.81
C ASP A 27 -24.44 9.49 7.63
N GLU A 28 -24.23 9.01 6.40
CA GLU A 28 -25.14 9.25 5.28
C GLU A 28 -25.48 7.92 4.58
N ASN A 29 -26.71 7.51 4.85
CA ASN A 29 -27.52 6.53 4.16
C ASN A 29 -27.77 6.93 2.69
N ILE A 30 -27.27 6.17 1.73
CA ILE A 30 -27.72 6.21 0.33
C ILE A 30 -27.90 4.78 -0.20
N ASN A 31 -29.16 4.37 -0.34
CA ASN A 31 -29.61 3.27 -1.20
C ASN A 31 -29.44 3.66 -2.68
N PRO A 32 -28.96 2.76 -3.54
CA PRO A 32 -29.74 2.53 -4.75
C PRO A 32 -29.79 1.05 -5.17
N SER A 33 -31.00 0.51 -5.20
CA SER A 33 -31.39 -0.51 -6.17
C SER A 33 -31.19 0.03 -7.58
N GLN A 34 -30.40 -0.66 -8.41
CA GLN A 34 -30.70 -0.92 -9.82
C GLN A 34 -29.66 -1.86 -10.46
N ASN A 35 -30.03 -3.13 -10.51
CA ASN A 35 -29.94 -4.08 -11.62
C ASN A 35 -29.01 -3.75 -12.82
N SER A 36 -27.98 -4.57 -13.03
CA SER A 36 -27.53 -4.98 -14.37
C SER A 36 -26.76 -6.30 -14.31
N GLN A 37 -27.34 -7.30 -14.98
CA GLN A 37 -26.90 -8.69 -15.14
C GLN A 37 -25.62 -8.81 -15.98
N ILE A 38 -24.71 -9.71 -15.60
CA ILE A 38 -23.73 -10.30 -16.54
C ILE A 38 -23.66 -11.81 -16.25
N GLU A 39 -24.10 -12.57 -17.25
CA GLU A 39 -24.04 -14.04 -17.35
C GLU A 39 -22.60 -14.52 -17.60
N VAL A 40 -22.22 -15.63 -16.97
CA VAL A 40 -20.99 -16.36 -17.28
C VAL A 40 -21.37 -17.68 -17.94
N VAL A 41 -20.92 -17.86 -19.18
CA VAL A 41 -21.14 -19.06 -20.00
C VAL A 41 -20.00 -20.07 -19.82
N GLU A 42 -20.38 -21.32 -19.62
CA GLU A 42 -19.53 -22.52 -19.57
C GLU A 42 -19.15 -22.98 -20.98
N ALA A 43 -17.92 -23.43 -21.18
CA ALA A 43 -17.53 -24.24 -22.33
C ALA A 43 -16.46 -25.27 -21.95
N SER A 44 -16.89 -26.53 -21.96
CA SER A 44 -16.12 -27.77 -21.83
C SER A 44 -15.32 -28.04 -23.10
N ASN A 45 -14.17 -28.75 -22.99
CA ASN A 45 -13.73 -29.73 -23.98
C ASN A 45 -12.67 -30.68 -23.38
N THR A 46 -12.72 -31.92 -23.87
CA THR A 46 -12.24 -33.19 -23.31
C THR A 46 -11.09 -33.84 -24.09
N ASP A 47 -10.23 -34.58 -23.34
CA ASP A 47 -9.51 -35.85 -23.64
C ASP A 47 -8.32 -35.92 -24.65
N PRO A 48 -7.44 -36.98 -24.69
CA PRO A 48 -7.47 -38.31 -24.02
C PRO A 48 -6.13 -39.01 -23.53
N VAL A 49 -6.26 -40.03 -22.63
CA VAL A 49 -5.59 -41.40 -22.55
C VAL A 49 -4.10 -41.54 -22.10
N PRO A 50 -3.57 -42.68 -21.52
CA PRO A 50 -4.09 -44.07 -21.33
C PRO A 50 -4.01 -44.74 -19.92
N ASP A 51 -4.68 -45.90 -19.86
CA ASP A 51 -4.83 -46.97 -18.85
C ASP A 51 -3.55 -47.76 -18.47
N CYS A 52 -3.48 -48.30 -17.23
CA CYS A 52 -3.12 -49.71 -16.93
C CYS A 52 -3.29 -50.06 -15.42
N LYS A 53 -3.84 -51.26 -15.18
CA LYS A 53 -4.26 -51.98 -13.94
C LYS A 53 -3.03 -52.46 -13.10
N ASN A 54 -3.07 -52.94 -11.84
CA ASN A 54 -3.98 -53.89 -11.18
C ASN A 54 -3.59 -54.13 -9.67
N GLU A 55 -4.53 -54.70 -8.89
CA GLU A 55 -4.43 -55.53 -7.65
C GLU A 55 -4.01 -54.99 -6.25
N GLU A 56 -5.03 -54.80 -5.41
CA GLU A 56 -5.34 -55.51 -4.15
C GLU A 56 -4.28 -55.69 -3.03
N SER A 57 -4.55 -55.10 -1.86
CA SER A 57 -4.69 -55.85 -0.59
C SER A 57 -5.01 -54.97 0.64
N ALA A 58 -6.07 -55.40 1.34
CA ALA A 58 -6.28 -55.41 2.79
C ALA A 58 -6.73 -54.13 3.57
N ALA A 59 -8.02 -54.20 3.95
CA ALA A 59 -8.57 -53.97 5.29
C ALA A 59 -9.03 -52.56 5.76
N SER A 60 -10.33 -52.31 5.47
CA SER A 60 -11.44 -51.94 6.39
C SER A 60 -11.47 -50.67 7.27
N PRO A 61 -12.69 -50.15 7.59
CA PRO A 61 -12.94 -48.71 7.68
C PRO A 61 -13.58 -48.23 9.01
N THR A 62 -13.96 -46.95 9.00
CA THR A 62 -15.03 -46.25 9.75
C THR A 62 -14.75 -45.60 11.12
N LYS A 63 -14.58 -44.27 11.03
CA LYS A 63 -15.36 -43.22 11.72
C LYS A 63 -15.82 -43.51 13.16
N ARG A 64 -15.24 -42.80 14.14
CA ARG A 64 -16.03 -42.02 15.11
C ARG A 64 -15.39 -40.67 15.42
N LYS A 65 -16.06 -39.65 14.89
CA LYS A 65 -15.97 -38.24 15.25
C LYS A 65 -16.42 -38.09 16.71
N ARG A 66 -15.53 -37.69 17.59
CA ARG A 66 -15.88 -36.92 18.80
C ARG A 66 -14.86 -35.82 18.99
N THR A 67 -15.17 -34.71 18.35
CA THR A 67 -14.99 -33.38 18.90
C THR A 67 -15.53 -33.37 20.33
N SER A 68 -14.67 -33.49 21.33
CA SER A 68 -14.96 -32.94 22.65
C SER A 68 -14.40 -31.54 22.63
N GLU A 69 -15.33 -30.61 22.61
CA GLU A 69 -15.16 -29.19 22.84
C GLU A 69 -14.12 -29.00 23.97
N VAL A 70 -13.05 -28.30 23.63
CA VAL A 70 -12.17 -27.68 24.61
C VAL A 70 -13.02 -26.59 25.25
N LEU A 71 -13.82 -27.00 26.24
CA LEU A 71 -14.36 -26.08 27.22
C LEU A 71 -13.14 -25.50 27.91
N SER A 72 -13.00 -24.18 27.82
CA SER A 72 -12.04 -23.40 28.57
C SER A 72 -12.09 -23.84 30.03
N ASP A 73 -11.13 -24.66 30.41
CA ASP A 73 -10.90 -25.05 31.78
C ASP A 73 -10.24 -23.88 32.50
N ASP A 74 -11.05 -22.87 32.81
CA ASP A 74 -10.72 -21.81 33.76
C ASP A 74 -10.76 -22.34 35.22
N GLY A 75 -10.97 -23.65 35.43
CA GLY A 75 -11.10 -24.30 36.73
C GLY A 75 -9.79 -24.73 37.38
N ASP A 76 -8.81 -25.19 36.58
CA ASP A 76 -7.53 -25.69 37.10
C ASP A 76 -6.63 -24.59 37.71
N SER A 77 -6.89 -23.33 37.39
CA SER A 77 -6.12 -22.20 37.93
C SER A 77 -6.59 -21.69 39.29
N GLN A 78 -7.64 -22.28 39.88
CA GLN A 78 -8.28 -21.81 41.13
C GLN A 78 -8.40 -22.89 42.22
N SER A 79 -7.87 -24.08 41.98
CA SER A 79 -8.01 -25.24 42.86
C SER A 79 -6.66 -25.79 43.32
N CYS A 80 -6.64 -26.48 44.45
CA CYS A 80 -5.42 -27.09 44.96
C CYS A 80 -5.07 -28.33 44.13
N PRO A 81 -3.85 -28.45 43.57
CA PRO A 81 -3.48 -29.60 42.74
C PRO A 81 -3.34 -30.93 43.51
N ILE A 82 -3.49 -30.91 44.85
CA ILE A 82 -3.41 -32.12 45.69
C ILE A 82 -4.81 -32.74 45.92
N CYS A 83 -5.83 -31.91 46.17
CA CYS A 83 -7.19 -32.40 46.46
C CYS A 83 -8.27 -31.90 45.49
N PHE A 84 -7.90 -31.01 44.56
CA PHE A 84 -8.77 -30.39 43.56
C PHE A 84 -9.91 -29.52 44.12
N ASP A 85 -9.87 -29.19 45.41
CA ASP A 85 -10.81 -28.24 46.02
C ASP A 85 -10.38 -26.79 45.79
N ALA A 86 -11.35 -25.88 45.77
CA ALA A 86 -11.11 -24.44 45.67
C ALA A 86 -10.35 -23.89 46.88
N TRP A 87 -9.47 -22.92 46.65
CA TRP A 87 -8.73 -22.28 47.74
C TRP A 87 -9.61 -21.41 48.62
N THR A 88 -9.31 -21.41 49.92
CA THR A 88 -9.99 -20.55 50.90
C THR A 88 -9.09 -19.39 51.33
N THR A 89 -9.68 -18.24 51.67
CA THR A 89 -8.95 -17.08 52.19
C THR A 89 -8.55 -17.27 53.66
N ASN A 90 -9.27 -18.15 54.38
CA ASN A 90 -9.12 -18.39 55.81
C ASN A 90 -9.35 -19.88 56.12
N GLY A 91 -8.73 -20.36 57.20
CA GLY A 91 -8.88 -21.72 57.68
C GLY A 91 -7.82 -22.68 57.14
N ASP A 92 -8.19 -23.94 57.11
CA ASP A 92 -7.31 -25.10 56.94
C ASP A 92 -6.84 -25.33 55.50
N HIS A 93 -7.69 -24.99 54.54
CA HIS A 93 -7.40 -25.12 53.10
C HIS A 93 -7.02 -23.77 52.50
N ARG A 94 -6.22 -23.00 53.24
CA ARG A 94 -5.82 -21.65 52.87
C ARG A 94 -4.73 -21.65 51.80
N LEU A 95 -4.83 -20.73 50.83
CA LEU A 95 -3.83 -20.61 49.77
C LEU A 95 -2.42 -20.30 50.33
N CYS A 96 -1.45 -21.11 49.95
CA CYS A 96 -0.04 -20.93 50.29
C CYS A 96 0.87 -21.31 49.12
N ALA A 97 2.11 -20.83 49.16
CA ALA A 97 3.17 -21.14 48.21
C ALA A 97 4.36 -21.79 48.92
N LEU A 98 5.03 -22.70 48.24
CA LEU A 98 6.38 -23.15 48.62
C LEU A 98 7.45 -22.19 48.06
N LYS A 99 8.70 -22.31 48.51
CA LYS A 99 9.82 -21.48 48.01
C LYS A 99 10.06 -21.58 46.49
N CYS A 100 9.65 -22.68 45.86
CA CYS A 100 9.71 -22.88 44.41
C CYS A 100 8.57 -22.16 43.65
N GLY A 101 7.65 -21.47 44.35
CA GLY A 101 6.58 -20.67 43.77
C GLY A 101 5.26 -21.42 43.48
N HIS A 102 5.23 -22.75 43.62
CA HIS A 102 4.02 -23.54 43.39
C HIS A 102 2.99 -23.36 44.52
N LEU A 103 1.71 -23.32 44.14
CA LEU A 103 0.58 -22.99 45.01
C LEU A 103 -0.20 -24.24 45.46
N PHE A 104 -0.60 -24.26 46.73
CA PHE A 104 -1.37 -25.35 47.35
C PHE A 104 -2.30 -24.83 48.46
N GLY A 105 -3.24 -25.66 48.91
CA GLY A 105 -3.91 -25.48 50.19
C GLY A 105 -2.99 -25.88 51.35
N TYR A 106 -2.97 -25.08 52.42
CA TYR A 106 -2.04 -25.26 53.54
C TYR A 106 -2.05 -26.67 54.12
N ASN A 107 -3.19 -27.20 54.55
CA ASN A 107 -3.24 -28.55 55.11
C ASN A 107 -2.84 -29.64 54.13
N CYS A 108 -3.07 -29.44 52.84
CA CYS A 108 -2.71 -30.42 51.82
C CYS A 108 -1.18 -30.51 51.66
N VAL A 109 -0.51 -29.37 51.49
CA VAL A 109 0.95 -29.37 51.35
C VAL A 109 1.64 -29.66 52.68
N ASN A 110 1.10 -29.19 53.81
CA ASN A 110 1.64 -29.50 55.14
C ASN A 110 1.60 -31.00 55.42
N ARG A 111 0.46 -31.66 55.18
CA ARG A 111 0.35 -33.13 55.32
C ARG A 111 1.28 -33.85 54.36
N TRP A 112 1.40 -33.38 53.11
CA TRP A 112 2.29 -33.97 52.13
C TRP A 112 3.75 -33.97 52.59
N LEU A 113 4.24 -32.84 53.12
CA LEU A 113 5.61 -32.72 53.60
C LEU A 113 5.85 -33.53 54.88
N LEU A 114 4.86 -33.56 55.78
CA LEU A 114 4.93 -34.36 57.02
C LEU A 114 4.88 -35.88 56.77
N LEU A 115 4.29 -36.33 55.66
CA LEU A 115 4.33 -37.75 55.25
C LEU A 115 5.69 -38.13 54.64
N ASN A 116 6.46 -37.16 54.14
CA ASN A 116 7.71 -37.37 53.42
C ASN A 116 8.93 -36.76 54.16
N LEU A 117 8.99 -36.88 55.49
CA LEU A 117 10.02 -36.24 56.33
C LEU A 117 11.47 -36.58 55.96
N GLN A 118 11.71 -37.76 55.38
CA GLN A 118 13.05 -38.19 54.99
C GLN A 118 13.60 -37.44 53.77
N ASP A 119 12.72 -37.00 52.87
CA ASP A 119 13.06 -36.23 51.66
C ASP A 119 11.86 -35.38 51.22
N PRO A 120 11.56 -34.29 51.94
CA PRO A 120 10.36 -33.51 51.69
C PRO A 120 10.53 -32.66 50.42
N ARG A 121 9.59 -32.83 49.48
CA ARG A 121 9.64 -32.25 48.13
C ARG A 121 8.31 -31.67 47.70
N CYS A 122 8.38 -30.66 46.84
CA CYS A 122 7.22 -30.08 46.18
C CYS A 122 6.48 -31.15 45.33
N PRO A 123 5.15 -31.30 45.48
CA PRO A 123 4.36 -32.22 44.67
C PRO A 123 4.44 -31.96 43.16
N THR A 124 4.63 -30.70 42.75
CA THR A 124 4.60 -30.29 41.34
C THR A 124 5.97 -30.40 40.65
N CYS A 125 7.00 -29.75 41.20
CA CYS A 125 8.33 -29.69 40.57
C CYS A 125 9.39 -30.60 41.19
N LYS A 126 9.10 -31.26 42.33
CA LYS A 126 10.01 -32.15 43.07
C LYS A 126 11.26 -31.48 43.66
N ASP A 127 11.32 -30.15 43.67
CA ASP A 127 12.33 -29.39 44.41
C ASP A 127 12.19 -29.64 45.92
N LYS A 128 13.32 -29.64 46.64
CA LYS A 128 13.35 -29.79 48.10
C LYS A 128 12.50 -28.71 48.74
N ALA A 129 11.58 -29.05 49.63
CA ALA A 129 10.71 -28.10 50.31
C ALA A 129 10.45 -28.58 51.74
N GLY A 130 10.62 -27.70 52.73
CA GLY A 130 10.30 -27.98 54.13
C GLY A 130 8.96 -27.37 54.56
N VAL A 131 8.48 -27.73 55.75
CA VAL A 131 7.26 -27.14 56.34
C VAL A 131 7.46 -25.64 56.62
N GLU A 132 8.69 -25.27 56.95
CA GLU A 132 9.17 -23.90 57.11
C GLU A 132 9.15 -23.07 55.81
N ASP A 133 9.13 -23.73 54.64
CA ASP A 133 9.08 -23.04 53.35
C ASP A 133 7.66 -22.63 52.95
N ILE A 134 6.64 -23.02 53.72
CA ILE A 134 5.23 -22.72 53.43
C ILE A 134 4.92 -21.26 53.78
N ARG A 135 4.51 -20.46 52.79
CA ARG A 135 4.11 -19.06 52.97
C ARG A 135 2.66 -18.85 52.54
N TYR A 136 1.84 -18.29 53.42
CA TYR A 136 0.45 -17.93 53.07
C TYR A 136 0.40 -16.81 52.03
N ILE A 137 -0.50 -16.96 51.06
CA ILE A 137 -0.79 -15.92 50.07
C ILE A 137 -2.08 -15.22 50.48
N PHE A 138 -1.99 -13.92 50.72
CA PHE A 138 -3.14 -13.08 51.05
C PHE A 138 -3.63 -12.38 49.79
N ALA A 139 -4.56 -13.00 49.07
CA ALA A 139 -5.20 -12.41 47.90
C ALA A 139 -6.72 -12.42 48.08
N ARG A 140 -7.39 -11.34 47.68
CA ARG A 140 -8.86 -11.27 47.65
C ARG A 140 -9.44 -12.13 46.51
N LYS A 141 -8.71 -12.23 45.41
CA LYS A 141 -9.01 -13.05 44.23
C LYS A 141 -7.68 -13.28 43.49
N VAL A 142 -7.34 -14.52 43.17
CA VAL A 142 -6.26 -14.85 42.24
C VAL A 142 -6.95 -15.19 40.93
N VAL A 143 -6.52 -14.66 39.79
CA VAL A 143 -7.03 -15.11 38.47
C VAL A 143 -5.81 -15.18 37.57
N ALA A 144 -5.53 -16.36 37.03
CA ALA A 144 -4.57 -16.48 35.95
C ALA A 144 -5.27 -16.05 34.66
N MET A 145 -4.76 -15.01 34.01
CA MET A 145 -5.20 -14.65 32.66
C MET A 145 -4.05 -14.97 31.71
N ASP A 146 -4.22 -15.99 30.87
CA ASP A 146 -3.31 -16.24 29.77
C ASP A 146 -3.54 -15.20 28.67
N ASP A 147 -2.63 -14.23 28.54
CA ASP A 147 -2.67 -13.18 27.51
C ASP A 147 -1.94 -13.60 26.22
N LEU A 148 -1.50 -14.85 26.10
CA LEU A 148 -0.72 -15.28 24.94
C LEU A 148 -1.53 -15.18 23.63
N GLU A 149 -2.75 -15.73 23.62
CA GLU A 149 -3.61 -15.71 22.44
C GLU A 149 -4.13 -14.30 22.15
N LEU A 150 -4.49 -13.53 23.18
CA LEU A 150 -4.91 -12.14 22.99
C LEU A 150 -3.78 -11.28 22.41
N THR A 151 -2.55 -11.44 22.91
CA THR A 151 -1.35 -10.78 22.34
C THR A 151 -1.10 -11.21 20.90
N ARG A 152 -1.24 -12.51 20.59
CA ARG A 152 -1.09 -13.04 19.23
C ARG A 152 -2.11 -12.44 18.28
N MET A 153 -3.37 -12.34 18.69
CA MET A 153 -4.44 -11.77 17.86
C MET A 153 -4.26 -10.26 17.67
N LYS A 154 -3.88 -9.52 18.71
CA LYS A 154 -3.53 -8.09 18.60
C LYS A 154 -2.40 -7.86 17.58
N ARG A 155 -1.37 -8.71 17.57
CA ARG A 155 -0.29 -8.64 16.58
C ARG A 155 -0.79 -8.87 15.16
N LYS A 156 -1.63 -9.88 14.94
CA LYS A 156 -2.25 -10.14 13.63
C LYS A 156 -3.08 -8.96 13.14
N LEU A 157 -3.91 -8.38 14.02
CA LEU A 157 -4.72 -7.21 13.70
C LEU A 157 -3.84 -6.03 13.28
N LYS A 158 -2.76 -5.76 14.02
CA LYS A 158 -1.81 -4.69 13.69
C LYS A 158 -1.17 -4.90 12.32
N ASN A 159 -0.73 -6.13 12.01
CA ASN A 159 -0.11 -6.45 10.72
C ASN A 159 -1.10 -6.25 9.55
N VAL A 160 -2.32 -6.78 9.68
CA VAL A 160 -3.37 -6.63 8.66
C VAL A 160 -3.74 -5.16 8.46
N ASN A 161 -3.85 -4.39 9.55
CA ASN A 161 -4.16 -2.97 9.45
C ASN A 161 -3.03 -2.16 8.78
N GLN A 162 -1.78 -2.51 9.08
CA GLN A 162 -0.62 -1.89 8.42
C GLN A 162 -0.60 -2.21 6.92
N GLU A 163 -0.87 -3.45 6.54
CA GLU A 163 -0.94 -3.88 5.15
C GLU A 163 -2.09 -3.19 4.40
N LYS A 164 -3.28 -3.11 5.02
CA LYS A 164 -4.40 -2.34 4.50
C LYS A 164 -4.02 -0.88 4.22
N ASN A 165 -3.36 -0.22 5.16
CA ASN A 165 -2.97 1.19 5.01
C ASN A 165 -1.94 1.38 3.88
N LYS A 166 -0.99 0.45 3.73
CA LYS A 166 -0.04 0.44 2.61
C LYS A 166 -0.76 0.33 1.27
N LEU A 167 -1.63 -0.68 1.13
CA LEU A 167 -2.41 -0.90 -0.09
C LEU A 167 -3.33 0.28 -0.41
N GLN A 168 -3.95 0.90 0.60
CA GLN A 168 -4.76 2.11 0.40
C GLN A 168 -3.92 3.29 -0.12
N THR A 169 -2.71 3.45 0.39
CA THR A 169 -1.78 4.51 -0.07
C THR A 169 -1.32 4.27 -1.50
N GLU A 170 -0.97 3.02 -1.84
CA GLU A 170 -0.60 2.63 -3.19
C GLU A 170 -1.77 2.81 -4.19
N LEU A 171 -2.98 2.43 -3.78
CA LEU A 171 -4.20 2.63 -4.56
C LEU A 171 -4.47 4.11 -4.81
N ALA A 172 -4.34 4.96 -3.79
CA ALA A 172 -4.51 6.41 -3.94
C ALA A 172 -3.46 7.01 -4.90
N THR A 173 -2.20 6.58 -4.78
CA THR A 173 -1.10 7.04 -5.63
C THR A 173 -1.32 6.67 -7.10
N THR A 174 -1.64 5.41 -7.37
CA THR A 174 -1.91 4.92 -8.73
C THR A 174 -3.15 5.57 -9.34
N THR A 175 -4.20 5.78 -8.54
CA THR A 175 -5.41 6.50 -8.98
C THR A 175 -5.10 7.96 -9.35
N CYS A 176 -4.28 8.65 -8.56
CA CYS A 176 -3.85 10.01 -8.86
C CYS A 176 -3.02 10.08 -10.15
N GLN A 177 -2.05 9.17 -10.32
CA GLN A 177 -1.25 9.08 -11.54
C GLN A 177 -2.12 8.80 -12.79
N MET A 178 -3.07 7.88 -12.69
CA MET A 178 -4.02 7.59 -13.77
C MET A 178 -4.82 8.85 -14.14
N HIS A 179 -5.29 9.61 -13.15
CA HIS A 179 -6.03 10.84 -13.39
C HIS A 179 -5.16 11.90 -14.10
N MET A 180 -3.90 12.07 -13.68
CA MET A 180 -2.94 12.97 -14.32
C MET A 180 -2.69 12.60 -15.79
N LEU A 181 -2.39 11.33 -16.08
CA LEU A 181 -2.19 10.86 -17.45
C LEU A 181 -3.45 11.00 -18.31
N LYS A 182 -4.64 10.77 -17.73
CA LYS A 182 -5.91 10.96 -18.43
C LYS A 182 -6.13 12.43 -18.80
N GLN A 183 -5.74 13.36 -17.93
CA GLN A 183 -5.77 14.79 -18.23
C GLN A 183 -4.82 15.14 -19.38
N GLU A 184 -3.58 14.64 -19.37
CA GLU A 184 -2.61 14.86 -20.45
C GLU A 184 -3.10 14.31 -21.79
N VAL A 185 -3.69 13.11 -21.79
CA VAL A 185 -4.29 12.52 -23.00
C VAL A 185 -5.43 13.39 -23.51
N ASN A 186 -6.28 13.92 -22.64
CA ASN A 186 -7.37 14.81 -23.02
C ASN A 186 -6.85 16.14 -23.58
N GLU A 187 -5.80 16.70 -22.99
CA GLU A 187 -5.10 17.90 -23.47
C GLU A 187 -4.54 17.67 -24.89
N CYS A 188 -3.83 16.57 -25.11
CA CYS A 188 -3.30 16.18 -26.41
C CYS A 188 -4.40 15.96 -27.44
N LYS A 189 -5.49 15.28 -27.06
CA LYS A 189 -6.67 15.10 -27.93
C LYS A 189 -7.29 16.43 -28.31
N ARG A 190 -7.45 17.37 -27.36
CA ARG A 190 -7.97 18.72 -27.63
C ARG A 190 -7.08 19.45 -28.63
N LYS A 191 -5.76 19.44 -28.44
CA LYS A 191 -4.80 20.03 -29.38
C LYS A 191 -4.92 19.40 -30.77
N LEU A 192 -5.03 18.06 -30.85
CA LEU A 192 -5.21 17.35 -32.11
C LEU A 192 -6.52 17.73 -32.81
N THR A 193 -7.63 17.86 -32.07
CA THR A 193 -8.91 18.32 -32.66
C THR A 193 -8.82 19.75 -33.21
N MET A 194 -8.09 20.65 -32.53
CA MET A 194 -7.88 22.00 -33.04
C MET A 194 -6.98 22.04 -34.29
N PHE A 195 -5.97 21.17 -34.37
CA PHE A 195 -5.10 21.06 -35.56
C PHE A 195 -5.78 20.35 -36.75
N ASN A 196 -6.57 19.31 -36.50
CA ASN A 196 -7.34 18.61 -37.54
C ASN A 196 -8.52 19.45 -38.04
N GLN A 197 -9.00 20.42 -37.25
CA GLN A 197 -9.84 21.52 -37.71
C GLN A 197 -9.00 22.66 -38.35
N GLY A 198 -7.98 22.30 -39.14
CA GLY A 198 -7.45 23.21 -40.15
C GLY A 198 -8.60 23.74 -41.04
N PRO A 199 -8.46 24.92 -41.66
CA PRO A 199 -9.58 25.69 -42.21
C PRO A 199 -10.30 24.88 -43.29
N SER A 200 -11.37 24.21 -42.91
CA SER A 200 -12.23 23.44 -43.80
C SER A 200 -13.66 23.91 -43.66
N HIS A 201 -13.87 25.14 -44.12
CA HIS A 201 -14.92 25.38 -45.10
C HIS A 201 -14.57 26.69 -45.84
N CYS A 202 -13.93 26.55 -47.01
CA CYS A 202 -14.31 27.43 -48.09
C CYS A 202 -15.77 27.09 -48.38
N ASP A 203 -16.67 27.94 -47.91
CA ASP A 203 -18.01 27.94 -48.46
C ASP A 203 -17.85 28.09 -49.96
N LYS A 204 -18.33 27.07 -50.68
CA LYS A 204 -18.64 27.15 -52.10
C LYS A 204 -19.81 28.12 -52.29
N SER A 205 -19.64 29.36 -51.89
CA SER A 205 -20.18 30.49 -52.61
C SER A 205 -18.98 31.03 -53.38
N ALA A 206 -18.93 30.72 -54.67
CA ALA A 206 -18.09 31.47 -55.60
C ALA A 206 -18.68 32.88 -55.68
N GLY A 207 -18.51 33.67 -54.61
CA GLY A 207 -18.52 35.11 -54.72
C GLY A 207 -17.35 35.46 -55.62
N GLU A 208 -17.60 36.28 -56.62
CA GLU A 208 -16.60 36.79 -57.55
C GLU A 208 -15.47 37.44 -56.74
N VAL A 209 -14.40 36.69 -56.49
CA VAL A 209 -13.22 37.22 -55.80
C VAL A 209 -12.53 38.14 -56.78
N SER A 210 -12.84 39.42 -56.70
CA SER A 210 -12.13 40.46 -57.43
C SER A 210 -10.74 40.59 -56.80
N LEU A 211 -9.75 39.96 -57.43
CA LEU A 211 -8.36 40.16 -57.11
C LEU A 211 -7.92 41.51 -57.72
N TYR A 212 -7.41 42.40 -56.89
CA TYR A 212 -6.71 43.58 -57.36
C TYR A 212 -5.21 43.40 -57.12
N LYS A 213 -4.41 43.90 -58.05
CA LYS A 213 -2.96 43.88 -57.95
C LYS A 213 -2.53 44.95 -56.95
N GLU A 214 -2.13 44.54 -55.75
CA GLU A 214 -1.65 45.46 -54.72
C GLU A 214 -0.26 46.01 -55.03
N LYS A 215 0.68 45.16 -55.48
CA LYS A 215 2.08 45.56 -55.71
C LYS A 215 2.77 44.69 -56.77
N THR A 216 3.67 45.29 -57.55
CA THR A 216 4.69 44.57 -58.34
C THR A 216 6.01 44.58 -57.59
N LEU A 217 6.66 43.42 -57.50
CA LEU A 217 8.00 43.29 -56.94
C LEU A 217 8.93 42.68 -57.99
N ASP A 218 9.99 43.40 -58.33
CA ASP A 218 11.04 42.91 -59.21
C ASP A 218 12.00 42.03 -58.42
N LEU A 219 12.06 40.75 -58.78
CA LEU A 219 12.81 39.73 -58.04
C LEU A 219 14.27 39.66 -58.49
N GLY A 220 14.59 40.11 -59.70
CA GLY A 220 15.95 40.19 -60.23
C GLY A 220 15.95 40.70 -61.68
N LYS A 221 17.13 41.03 -62.22
CA LYS A 221 17.29 41.48 -63.62
C LYS A 221 17.17 40.33 -64.64
N ASP A 222 17.41 39.09 -64.21
CA ASP A 222 17.33 37.90 -65.05
C ASP A 222 16.06 37.11 -64.75
N SER A 223 15.34 36.68 -65.78
CA SER A 223 14.05 35.96 -65.71
C SER A 223 14.17 34.49 -65.28
N ASN A 224 15.13 34.14 -64.42
CA ASN A 224 15.48 32.75 -64.08
C ASN A 224 14.92 32.28 -62.71
N CYS A 225 13.80 32.83 -62.23
CA CYS A 225 13.13 32.36 -61.02
C CYS A 225 12.17 31.20 -61.39
N ARG A 226 12.46 29.97 -60.95
CA ARG A 226 11.66 28.78 -61.34
C ARG A 226 10.69 28.32 -60.26
N VAL A 227 10.98 28.62 -59.00
CA VAL A 227 10.23 28.11 -57.85
C VAL A 227 9.83 29.25 -56.93
N LEU A 228 8.56 29.28 -56.56
CA LEU A 228 7.97 30.16 -55.57
C LEU A 228 7.10 29.32 -54.64
N ASP A 229 7.24 29.53 -53.33
CA ASP A 229 6.39 28.92 -52.31
C ASP A 229 6.00 29.96 -51.25
N SER A 230 4.84 29.79 -50.61
CA SER A 230 4.34 30.73 -49.62
C SER A 230 3.78 30.01 -48.41
N LYS A 231 4.14 30.49 -47.22
CA LYS A 231 3.61 29.97 -45.95
C LYS A 231 2.87 31.07 -45.21
N ASN A 232 1.55 30.99 -45.23
CA ASN A 232 0.67 32.02 -44.66
C ASN A 232 0.87 32.21 -43.14
N THR A 233 1.12 31.14 -42.39
CA THR A 233 1.34 31.22 -40.93
C THR A 233 2.61 31.97 -40.54
N LEU A 234 3.59 32.06 -41.44
CA LEU A 234 4.82 32.83 -41.24
C LEU A 234 4.81 34.17 -41.98
N ASN A 235 3.78 34.45 -42.78
CA ASN A 235 3.72 35.61 -43.68
C ASN A 235 4.99 35.75 -44.55
N ILE A 236 5.48 34.64 -45.11
CA ILE A 236 6.69 34.62 -45.95
C ILE A 236 6.38 34.00 -47.31
N VAL A 237 6.94 34.62 -48.35
CA VAL A 237 7.07 34.09 -49.71
C VAL A 237 8.54 33.81 -49.97
N ALA A 238 8.86 32.57 -50.34
CA ALA A 238 10.20 32.14 -50.71
C ALA A 238 10.30 32.03 -52.23
N VAL A 239 11.35 32.61 -52.82
CA VAL A 239 11.59 32.57 -54.26
C VAL A 239 13.02 32.14 -54.54
N SER A 240 13.21 31.22 -55.50
CA SER A 240 14.52 30.88 -56.05
C SER A 240 15.06 32.03 -56.92
N ILE A 241 16.29 32.49 -56.69
CA ILE A 241 16.91 33.56 -57.47
C ILE A 241 18.30 33.12 -57.93
N LYS A 242 18.61 33.36 -59.20
CA LYS A 242 19.95 33.07 -59.75
C LYS A 242 20.98 33.98 -59.10
N SER A 243 22.09 33.42 -58.63
CA SER A 243 23.20 34.20 -58.09
C SER A 243 23.75 35.17 -59.14
N THR A 244 23.96 36.43 -58.75
CA THR A 244 24.64 37.44 -59.58
C THR A 244 26.15 37.46 -59.37
N ASN A 245 26.67 36.65 -58.43
CA ASN A 245 28.10 36.54 -58.17
C ASN A 245 28.74 35.50 -59.09
N ASN A 246 29.77 35.90 -59.84
CA ASN A 246 30.54 35.03 -60.73
C ASN A 246 31.34 33.93 -59.99
N LEU A 247 31.37 33.98 -58.65
CA LEU A 247 32.04 32.98 -57.81
C LEU A 247 31.21 31.68 -57.67
N CYS A 248 29.89 31.77 -57.80
CA CYS A 248 28.97 30.64 -57.62
C CYS A 248 27.86 30.68 -58.68
N ASN A 249 27.91 29.77 -59.67
CA ASN A 249 26.89 29.62 -60.72
C ASN A 249 25.63 28.85 -60.23
N GLY A 250 25.12 29.22 -59.05
CA GLY A 250 24.00 28.55 -58.38
C GLY A 250 22.72 29.39 -58.29
N TYR A 251 21.71 28.84 -57.61
CA TYR A 251 20.49 29.53 -57.21
C TYR A 251 20.45 29.66 -55.68
N GLY A 252 20.15 30.87 -55.19
CA GLY A 252 19.85 31.13 -53.79
C GLY A 252 18.34 31.21 -53.55
N VAL A 253 17.95 31.35 -52.29
CA VAL A 253 16.55 31.57 -51.89
C VAL A 253 16.41 32.97 -51.29
N LYS A 254 15.50 33.76 -51.83
CA LYS A 254 15.12 35.06 -51.25
C LYS A 254 13.78 34.92 -50.55
N LEU A 255 13.79 35.22 -49.27
CA LEU A 255 12.60 35.25 -48.43
C LEU A 255 12.05 36.68 -48.39
N ILE A 256 10.76 36.82 -48.68
CA ILE A 256 10.05 38.10 -48.75
C ILE A 256 8.89 38.02 -47.76
N ASN A 257 8.75 39.04 -46.91
CA ASN A 257 7.60 39.11 -46.03
C ASN A 257 6.35 39.53 -46.84
N ALA A 258 5.30 38.72 -46.75
CA ALA A 258 4.06 38.86 -47.50
C ALA A 258 3.22 40.10 -47.10
N ALA A 259 3.39 40.62 -45.89
CA ALA A 259 2.63 41.76 -45.39
C ALA A 259 3.23 43.12 -45.77
N ASN A 260 4.55 43.21 -45.93
CA ASN A 260 5.24 44.48 -46.21
C ASN A 260 6.04 44.48 -47.52
N PHE A 261 6.09 43.35 -48.23
CA PHE A 261 6.82 43.15 -49.49
C PHE A 261 8.32 43.50 -49.40
N LYS A 262 8.92 43.41 -48.21
CA LYS A 262 10.36 43.62 -48.00
C LYS A 262 11.09 42.28 -47.89
N PRO A 263 12.31 42.16 -48.46
CA PRO A 263 13.16 41.01 -48.22
C PRO A 263 13.46 40.87 -46.73
N THR A 264 13.33 39.66 -46.19
CA THR A 264 13.82 39.37 -44.84
C THR A 264 15.34 39.19 -44.91
N ALA A 265 16.08 39.74 -43.94
CA ALA A 265 17.53 39.89 -43.95
C ALA A 265 18.37 38.58 -43.89
N PHE A 266 17.77 37.44 -44.21
CA PHE A 266 18.43 36.14 -44.22
C PHE A 266 18.71 35.73 -45.67
N SER A 267 19.85 36.19 -46.20
CA SER A 267 20.48 35.57 -47.37
C SER A 267 21.47 34.53 -46.83
N ILE A 268 21.23 33.25 -47.12
CA ILE A 268 22.27 32.24 -47.01
C ILE A 268 23.01 32.32 -48.35
N ASP A 269 24.21 32.90 -48.31
CA ASP A 269 25.18 32.80 -49.41
C ASP A 269 25.76 31.38 -49.50
#